data_AF-A0A103XB25-F1
#
_entry.id   AF-A0A103XB25-F1
#
_cell.length_a   1.000
_cell.length_b   1.000
_cell.length_c   1.000
_cell.angle_alpha   90.00
_cell.angle_beta   90.00
_cell.angle_gamma   90.00
#
_symmetry.space_group_name_H-M   'P 1'
#
loop_
_entity.id
_entity.type
_entity.pdbx_description
1 polymer ?
#
loop_
_entity_poly.entity_id
_entity_poly.type
_entity_poly.pdbx_seq_one_letter_code
_entity_poly.pdbx_strand_id
1 'polypeptide(L)' 'MKKREGVLAHHSEKLVIAFGLLSTAQGSCIDVVKNLRVCDDCPVVLKLISKIYNRKIIVRDRNRFHHFVSGSCSCKDYW' A
#
# COMPACT_ATOMS: atom_id res chain seq x y z
N MET A 1 -12.10 26.13 -7.08
CA MET A 1 -10.81 25.70 -7.67
C MET A 1 -11.05 24.37 -8.38
N LYS A 2 -10.73 24.28 -9.68
CA LYS A 2 -11.00 23.13 -10.55
C LYS A 2 -10.33 21.85 -10.02
N LYS A 3 -11.14 20.82 -9.74
CA LYS A 3 -10.71 19.44 -9.57
C LYS A 3 -10.17 18.97 -10.93
N ARG A 4 -8.89 18.61 -11.04
CA ARG A 4 -8.35 17.99 -12.25
C ARG A 4 -8.89 16.56 -12.33
N GLU A 5 -10.09 16.43 -12.88
CA GLU A 5 -10.67 15.17 -13.32
C GLU A 5 -9.94 14.73 -14.59
N GLY A 6 -9.30 13.55 -14.59
CA GLY A 6 -8.99 12.89 -15.87
C GLY A 6 -7.79 11.95 -15.98
N VAL A 7 -6.73 11.98 -15.14
CA VAL A 7 -5.47 11.27 -15.53
C VAL A 7 -4.79 10.40 -14.45
N LEU A 8 -5.10 10.51 -13.14
CA LEU A 8 -4.26 9.87 -12.10
C LEU A 8 -5.03 9.19 -10.95
N ALA A 9 -6.18 8.57 -11.23
CA ALA A 9 -6.81 7.63 -10.28
C ALA A 9 -6.25 6.19 -10.43
N HIS A 10 -5.02 6.06 -10.93
CA HIS A 10 -4.35 4.77 -11.07
C HIS A 10 -3.63 4.47 -9.75
N HIS A 11 -4.28 3.68 -8.89
CA HIS A 11 -3.73 3.19 -7.63
C HIS A 11 -2.57 2.22 -7.90
N SER A 12 -1.41 2.75 -8.30
CA SER A 12 -0.24 1.96 -8.64
C SER A 12 0.19 1.05 -7.49
N GLU A 13 -0.10 1.41 -6.24
CA GLU A 13 0.12 0.55 -5.08
C GLU A 13 -0.66 -0.76 -5.20
N LYS A 14 -1.92 -0.73 -5.65
CA LYS A 14 -2.73 -1.96 -5.79
C LYS A 14 -2.11 -2.90 -6.82
N LEU A 15 -1.64 -2.37 -7.95
CA LEU A 15 -0.97 -3.17 -8.99
C LEU A 15 0.37 -3.71 -8.53
N VAL A 16 1.20 -2.89 -7.88
CA VAL A 16 2.50 -3.33 -7.36
C VAL A 16 2.31 -4.43 -6.32
N ILE A 17 1.33 -4.30 -5.43
CA ILE A 17 1.04 -5.35 -4.44
C ILE A 17 0.48 -6.60 -5.10
N ALA A 18 -0.45 -6.48 -6.06
CA ALA A 18 -0.96 -7.64 -6.80
C ALA A 18 0.18 -8.39 -7.51
N PHE A 19 1.07 -7.66 -8.18
CA PHE A 19 2.26 -8.23 -8.79
C PHE A 19 3.20 -8.86 -7.75
N GLY A 20 3.45 -8.18 -6.62
CA GLY A 20 4.28 -8.70 -5.54
C GLY A 20 3.74 -10.00 -4.94
N LEU A 21 2.41 -10.12 -4.81
CA LEU A 21 1.76 -11.36 -4.34
C LEU A 21 1.97 -12.51 -5.33
N LEU A 22 1.93 -12.23 -6.64
CA LEU A 22 2.08 -13.22 -7.70
C LEU A 22 3.54 -13.63 -7.95
N SER A 23 4.47 -12.70 -7.78
CA SER A 23 5.88 -12.86 -8.19
C SER A 23 6.82 -13.27 -7.06
N THR A 24 6.37 -13.23 -5.80
CA THR A 24 7.22 -13.54 -4.64
C THR A 24 6.71 -14.75 -3.86
N ALA A 25 7.62 -15.48 -3.23
CA ALA A 25 7.29 -16.65 -2.41
C ALA A 25 6.36 -16.29 -1.25
N GLN A 26 5.45 -17.19 -0.89
CA GLN A 26 4.47 -16.97 0.18
C GLN A 26 5.15 -16.58 1.49
N GLY A 27 4.60 -15.59 2.19
CA GLY A 27 5.15 -15.08 3.46
C GLY A 27 6.34 -14.11 3.33
N SER A 28 6.95 -13.94 2.15
CA SER A 28 7.99 -12.92 1.96
C SER A 28 7.44 -11.50 2.14
N CYS A 29 8.33 -10.54 2.43
CA CYS A 29 7.96 -9.13 2.51
C CYS A 29 7.71 -8.56 1.10
N ILE A 30 6.77 -7.62 0.99
CA ILE A 30 6.56 -6.83 -0.23
C ILE A 30 6.87 -5.36 0.10
N ASP A 31 7.87 -4.80 -0.57
CA ASP A 31 8.32 -3.42 -0.36
C ASP A 31 7.91 -2.53 -1.54
N VAL A 32 7.26 -1.41 -1.24
CA VAL A 32 6.78 -0.43 -2.22
C VAL A 32 7.33 0.93 -1.88
N VAL A 33 7.99 1.56 -2.85
CA VAL A 33 8.52 2.92 -2.69
C VAL A 33 7.80 3.84 -3.66
N LYS A 34 7.28 4.96 -3.13
CA LYS A 34 6.59 5.97 -3.93
C LYS A 34 6.94 7.39 -3.50
N ASN A 35 6.93 8.32 -4.44
CA ASN A 35 7.20 9.75 -4.20
C ASN A 35 5.93 10.58 -3.92
N LEU A 36 4.75 9.96 -3.98
CA LEU A 36 3.46 10.61 -3.71
C LEU A 36 2.91 10.12 -2.37
N ARG A 37 2.12 10.92 -1.67
CA ARG A 37 1.43 10.48 -0.44
C ARG A 37 0.47 9.34 -0.76
N VAL A 38 0.35 8.36 0.15
CA VAL A 38 -0.63 7.26 0.01
C VAL A 38 -2.04 7.85 -0.13
N CYS A 39 -2.85 7.31 -1.05
CA CYS A 39 -4.24 7.71 -1.20
C CYS A 39 -5.06 7.28 0.03
N ASP A 40 -6.20 7.90 0.33
CA ASP A 40 -6.96 7.56 1.55
C ASP A 40 -7.55 6.13 1.52
N ASP A 41 -7.81 5.57 0.33
CA ASP A 41 -8.38 4.21 0.18
C ASP A 41 -7.34 3.09 0.16
N CYS A 42 -6.13 3.40 -0.28
CA CYS A 42 -5.05 2.44 -0.50
C CYS A 42 -4.71 1.65 0.79
N PRO A 43 -4.64 2.28 1.98
CA PRO A 43 -4.25 1.58 3.18
C PRO A 43 -5.27 0.58 3.71
N VAL A 44 -6.56 0.81 3.47
CA VAL A 44 -7.61 -0.15 3.84
C VAL A 44 -7.39 -1.46 3.10
N VAL A 45 -7.07 -1.37 1.80
CA VAL A 45 -6.74 -2.53 0.96
C VAL A 45 -5.45 -3.20 1.45
N LEU A 46 -4.40 -2.43 1.75
CA LEU A 46 -3.12 -2.98 2.22
C LEU A 46 -3.23 -3.72 3.56
N LYS A 47 -4.01 -3.17 4.50
CA LYS A 47 -4.36 -3.85 5.75
C LYS A 47 -5.05 -5.19 5.46
N LEU A 48 -6.09 -5.18 4.64
CA LEU A 48 -6.84 -6.39 4.30
C LEU A 48 -5.93 -7.46 3.69
N ILE A 49 -5.09 -7.08 2.72
CA ILE A 49 -4.14 -8.00 2.08
C ILE A 49 -3.15 -8.55 3.10
N SER A 50 -2.57 -7.71 3.97
CA SER A 50 -1.62 -8.17 4.99
C SER A 50 -2.23 -9.22 5.93
N LYS A 51 -3.54 -9.11 6.22
CA LYS A 51 -4.28 -10.05 7.06
C LYS A 51 -4.61 -11.35 6.31
N ILE A 52 -5.16 -11.26 5.10
CA ILE A 52 -5.62 -12.43 4.33
C ILE A 52 -4.44 -13.29 3.86
N TYR A 53 -3.41 -12.65 3.30
CA TYR A 53 -2.27 -13.37 2.73
C TYR A 53 -1.16 -13.64 3.75
N ASN A 54 -1.34 -13.20 5.00
CA ASN A 54 -0.32 -13.22 6.06
C ASN A 54 1.02 -12.66 5.55
N ARG A 55 0.96 -11.49 4.90
CA ARG A 55 2.09 -10.82 4.25
C ARG A 55 2.46 -9.56 5.00
N LYS A 56 3.75 -9.38 5.26
CA LYS A 56 4.27 -8.07 5.65
C LYS A 56 4.39 -7.21 4.40
N ILE A 57 3.79 -6.03 4.44
CA ILE A 57 3.89 -5.04 3.35
C ILE A 57 4.49 -3.77 3.92
N ILE A 58 5.55 -3.26 3.31
CA ILE A 58 6.18 -2.00 3.69
C ILE A 58 5.96 -1.02 2.56
N VAL A 59 5.32 0.11 2.86
CA VAL A 59 5.13 1.21 1.90
C VAL A 59 5.87 2.43 2.41
N ARG A 60 6.88 2.87 1.66
CA ARG A 60 7.53 4.16 1.87
C ARG A 60 6.85 5.20 0.99
N ASP A 61 6.25 6.20 1.60
CA ASP A 61 5.84 7.42 0.91
C ASP A 61 6.81 8.58 1.20
N ARG A 62 6.43 9.80 0.82
CA ARG A 62 7.27 11.00 0.98
C ARG A 62 7.50 11.38 2.45
N ASN A 63 6.59 11.00 3.34
CA ASN A 63 6.55 11.47 4.71
C ASN A 63 7.01 10.41 5.71
N ARG A 64 6.73 9.13 5.46
CA ARG A 64 6.98 8.05 6.42
C ARG A 64 6.96 6.66 5.79
N PHE A 65 7.33 5.69 6.61
CA PHE A 65 7.16 4.27 6.34
C PHE A 65 5.87 3.77 6.97
N HIS A 66 5.09 3.03 6.20
CA HIS A 66 3.88 2.34 6.61
C HIS A 66 4.16 0.85 6.62
N HIS A 67 4.07 0.22 7.79
CA HIS A 67 4.30 -1.21 7.93
C HIS A 67 2.96 -1.88 8.18
N PHE A 68 2.48 -2.62 7.18
CA PHE A 68 1.23 -3.36 7.26
C PHE A 68 1.52 -4.80 7.68
N VAL A 69 0.99 -5.18 8.84
CA VAL A 69 1.12 -6.53 9.42
C VAL A 69 -0.22 -6.89 10.05
N SER A 70 -0.73 -8.08 9.71
CA SER A 70 -1.93 -8.67 10.32
C SER A 70 -3.16 -7.72 10.34
N GLY A 71 -3.34 -6.90 9.31
CA GLY A 71 -4.48 -5.98 9.22
C GLY A 71 -4.28 -4.60 9.86
N SER A 72 -3.09 -4.30 10.39
CA SER A 72 -2.79 -3.03 11.04
C SER A 72 -1.61 -2.33 10.38
N CYS A 73 -1.58 -1.00 10.47
CA CYS A 73 -0.44 -0.19 10.02
C CYS A 73 0.30 0.41 11.22
N SER A 74 1.64 0.45 11.16
CA SER A 74 2.48 1.12 12.16
C SER A 74 2.16 2.60 12.38
N CYS A 75 1.58 3.28 11.38
CA CYS A 75 1.22 4.69 11.48
C CYS A 75 -0.04 4.96 12.32
N LYS A 76 -0.74 3.91 12.81
CA LYS A 76 -1.99 4.03 13.56
C LYS A 76 -3.03 4.91 12.85
N ASP A 77 -3.12 4.74 11.53
CA ASP A 77 -4.04 5.46 10.65
C ASP A 77 -3.78 6.97 10.50
N TYR A 78 -2.57 7.41 10.86
CA TYR A 78 -2.03 8.67 10.40
C TYR A 78 -1.43 8.52 8.99
N TRP A 79 -2.23 8.82 7.97
CA TRP A 79 -1.83 8.88 6.55
C TRP A 79 -1.05 10.15 6.22
#